data_AF-A0A9D8TIF5-F1
#
_entry.id   AF-A0A9D8TIF5-F1
#
_cell.length_a   1.000
_cell.length_b   1.000
_cell.length_c   1.000
_cell.angle_alpha   90.00
_cell.angle_beta   90.00
_cell.angle_gamma   90.00
#
_symmetry.space_group_name_H-M   'P 1'
#
loop_
_entity.id
_entity.type
_entity.pdbx_description
1 polymer ?
#
loop_
_entity_poly.entity_id
_entity_poly.type
_entity_poly.pdbx_seq_one_letter_code
_entity_poly.pdbx_strand_id
1 'polypeptide(L)'
;EGLLMTNPPYGERIKPADLMGLYKDLGERLKHVFAGYQAWVLSYRKECFDNIGLRHSKRVHLMNGALECEMRLYEIFSGKMDGYKMRKAHGKEK
;
A
#
# COMPACT_ATOMS: atom_id res chain seq x y z
N GLU A 1 11.07 -5.53 11.35
CA GLU A 1 10.79 -5.69 9.91
C GLU A 1 9.63 -6.65 9.75
N GLY A 2 8.73 -6.42 8.80
CA GLY A 2 7.55 -7.26 8.62
C GLY A 2 6.87 -7.05 7.29
N LEU A 3 6.02 -8.01 6.92
CA LEU A 3 5.24 -8.02 5.69
C LEU A 3 3.75 -8.00 6.04
N LEU A 4 3.03 -7.00 5.54
CA LEU A 4 1.58 -6.95 5.54
C LEU A 4 1.10 -7.17 4.11
N MET A 5 0.13 -8.06 3.93
CA MET A 5 -0.56 -8.24 2.66
C MET A 5 -2.05 -8.18 2.92
N THR A 6 -2.78 -7.38 2.15
CA THR A 6 -4.22 -7.26 2.31
C THR A 6 -4.93 -7.20 0.96
N ASN A 7 -6.13 -7.78 0.95
CA ASN A 7 -7.10 -7.69 -0.12
C ASN A 7 -8.38 -7.02 0.42
N PRO A 8 -8.37 -5.67 0.62
CA PRO A 8 -9.49 -4.98 1.24
C PRO A 8 -10.73 -5.04 0.34
N PRO A 9 -11.93 -4.83 0.89
CA PRO A 9 -13.12 -4.57 0.09
C PRO A 9 -12.85 -3.45 -0.91
N TYR A 10 -13.04 -3.74 -2.19
CA TYR A 10 -12.88 -2.78 -3.28
C TYR A 10 -14.20 -2.44 -3.96
N GLY A 11 -15.35 -2.85 -3.41
CA GLY A 11 -16.71 -2.46 -3.82
C GLY A 11 -17.31 -3.21 -5.02
N GLU A 12 -16.69 -4.31 -5.44
CA GLU A 12 -17.28 -5.22 -6.44
C GLU A 12 -18.33 -6.13 -5.81
N ARG A 13 -17.91 -6.89 -4.77
CA ARG A 13 -18.78 -7.83 -4.04
C ARG A 13 -19.29 -7.24 -2.73
N ILE A 14 -18.37 -6.72 -1.93
CA ILE A 14 -18.68 -6.04 -0.66
C ILE A 14 -18.55 -4.55 -0.92
N LYS A 15 -19.64 -3.80 -0.72
CA LYS A 15 -19.73 -2.34 -0.91
C LYS A 15 -19.81 -1.67 0.47
N PRO A 16 -18.67 -1.24 1.04
CA PRO A 16 -18.68 -0.45 2.27
C PRO A 16 -19.48 0.84 2.05
N ALA A 17 -20.15 1.32 3.10
CA ALA A 17 -20.84 2.62 3.05
C ALA A 17 -19.87 3.76 2.71
N ASP A 18 -18.63 3.68 3.22
CA ASP A 18 -17.54 4.58 2.87
C ASP A 18 -16.27 3.81 2.47
N LEU A 19 -16.19 3.47 1.18
CA LEU A 19 -15.03 2.79 0.62
C LEU A 19 -13.77 3.69 0.66
N MET A 20 -13.93 4.99 0.44
CA MET A 20 -12.81 5.91 0.33
C MET A 20 -12.20 6.18 1.71
N GLY A 21 -13.05 6.34 2.72
CA GLY A 21 -12.66 6.38 4.13
C GLY A 21 -11.88 5.15 4.56
N LEU A 22 -12.32 3.94 4.16
CA LEU A 22 -11.57 2.71 4.45
C LEU A 22 -10.12 2.76 3.93
N TYR A 23 -9.92 3.19 2.68
CA TYR A 23 -8.59 3.28 2.09
C TYR A 23 -7.75 4.42 2.68
N LYS A 24 -8.40 5.52 3.09
CA LYS A 24 -7.76 6.62 3.83
C LYS A 24 -7.27 6.14 5.20
N ASP A 25 -8.11 5.46 5.95
CA ASP A 25 -7.78 4.90 7.27
C ASP A 25 -6.67 3.84 7.15
N LEU A 26 -6.71 3.02 6.10
CA LEU A 26 -5.62 2.09 5.78
C LEU A 26 -4.30 2.83 5.61
N GLY A 27 -4.28 3.91 4.81
CA GLY A 27 -3.10 4.75 4.63
C GLY A 27 -2.56 5.34 5.94
N GLU A 28 -3.46 5.85 6.79
CA GLU A 28 -3.12 6.39 8.11
C GLU A 28 -2.48 5.31 9.00
N ARG A 29 -3.10 4.14 9.10
CA ARG A 29 -2.57 3.03 9.92
C ARG A 29 -1.23 2.54 9.40
N LEU A 30 -1.09 2.39 8.08
CA LEU A 30 0.19 2.04 7.47
C LEU A 30 1.28 3.04 7.89
N LYS A 31 1.05 4.34 7.74
CA LYS A 31 2.06 5.37 8.05
C LYS A 31 2.44 5.43 9.54
N HIS A 32 1.47 5.31 10.44
CA HIS A 32 1.69 5.59 11.87
C HIS A 32 1.99 4.35 12.71
N VAL A 33 1.52 3.17 12.29
CA VAL A 33 1.65 1.93 13.08
C VAL A 33 2.67 0.96 12.46
N PHE A 34 2.75 0.90 11.13
CA PHE A 34 3.53 -0.11 10.42
C PHE A 34 4.90 0.41 9.93
N ALA A 35 5.51 1.37 10.62
CA ALA A 35 6.83 1.87 10.25
C ALA A 35 7.86 0.72 10.21
N GLY A 36 8.63 0.62 9.12
CA GLY A 36 9.57 -0.47 8.88
C GLY A 36 8.96 -1.73 8.24
N TYR A 37 7.68 -1.70 7.86
CA TYR A 37 7.03 -2.80 7.14
C TYR A 37 7.01 -2.56 5.63
N GLN A 38 6.85 -3.66 4.91
CA GLN A 38 6.38 -3.67 3.54
C GLN A 38 4.89 -4.03 3.53
N ALA A 39 4.07 -3.21 2.88
CA ALA A 39 2.63 -3.45 2.76
C ALA A 39 2.23 -3.66 1.30
N TRP A 40 1.61 -4.79 0.99
CA TRP A 40 0.97 -5.02 -0.30
C TRP A 40 -0.53 -4.85 -0.17
N VAL A 41 -1.11 -4.04 -1.05
CA VAL A 41 -2.55 -3.79 -1.10
C VAL A 41 -3.05 -4.14 -2.50
N LEU A 42 -4.07 -4.99 -2.57
CA LEU A 42 -4.77 -5.33 -3.81
C LEU A 42 -6.02 -4.47 -3.98
N SER A 43 -6.25 -3.98 -5.20
CA SER A 43 -7.51 -3.33 -5.62
C SER A 43 -7.56 -3.26 -7.15
N TYR A 44 -8.76 -3.12 -7.71
CA TYR A 44 -8.94 -2.86 -9.15
C TYR A 44 -9.24 -1.38 -9.46
N ARG A 45 -9.48 -0.56 -8.44
CA ARG A 45 -9.86 0.85 -8.60
C ARG A 45 -8.72 1.77 -8.24
N LYS A 46 -8.36 2.66 -9.18
CA LYS A 46 -7.28 3.61 -8.99
C LYS A 46 -7.58 4.58 -7.84
N GLU A 47 -8.84 4.97 -7.69
CA GLU A 47 -9.31 5.91 -6.68
C GLU A 47 -9.08 5.38 -5.26
N CYS A 48 -9.20 4.06 -5.06
CA CYS A 48 -8.88 3.41 -3.79
C CYS A 48 -7.41 3.62 -3.41
N PHE A 49 -6.49 3.43 -4.36
CA PHE A 49 -5.07 3.65 -4.10
C PHE A 49 -4.71 5.12 -3.90
N ASP A 50 -5.38 6.02 -4.63
CA ASP A 50 -5.17 7.46 -4.49
C ASP A 50 -5.56 7.92 -3.06
N ASN A 51 -6.54 7.27 -2.43
CA ASN A 51 -6.97 7.58 -1.06
C ASN A 51 -6.06 7.02 0.03
N ILE A 52 -5.22 6.04 -0.26
CA ILE A 52 -4.17 5.60 0.68
C ILE A 52 -3.21 6.76 1.01
N GLY A 53 -3.03 7.72 0.09
CA GLY A 53 -2.20 8.90 0.34
C GLY A 53 -0.71 8.60 0.50
N LEU A 54 -0.27 7.38 0.19
CA LEU A 54 1.13 6.95 0.19
C LEU A 54 1.61 6.69 -1.23
N ARG A 55 2.90 6.94 -1.48
CA ARG A 55 3.52 6.59 -2.76
C ARG A 55 3.92 5.12 -2.74
N HIS A 56 3.45 4.36 -3.72
CA HIS A 56 3.86 2.97 -3.91
C HIS A 56 5.31 2.89 -4.41
N SER A 57 6.01 1.83 -4.00
CA SER A 57 7.38 1.50 -4.42
C SER A 57 7.39 0.55 -5.62
N LYS A 58 6.38 -0.32 -5.74
CA LYS A 58 6.16 -1.21 -6.89
C LYS A 58 4.67 -1.31 -7.20
N ARG A 59 4.35 -1.54 -8.47
CA ARG A 59 3.01 -1.81 -8.98
C ARG A 59 3.07 -3.03 -9.89
N VAL A 60 2.18 -3.99 -9.67
CA VAL A 60 2.07 -5.22 -10.45
C VAL A 60 0.62 -5.33 -10.95
N HIS A 61 0.44 -5.56 -12.24
CA HIS A 61 -0.87 -5.87 -12.83
C HIS A 61 -1.10 -7.39 -12.77
N LEU A 62 -2.31 -7.80 -12.40
CA LEU A 62 -2.68 -9.21 -12.29
C LEU A 62 -4.19 -9.42 -12.49
N MET A 63 -4.57 -10.64 -12.82
CA MET A 63 -5.97 -11.05 -12.93
C MET A 63 -6.44 -11.70 -11.62
N ASN A 64 -7.42 -11.09 -10.94
CA ASN A 64 -8.08 -11.67 -9.78
C ASN A 64 -9.39 -12.36 -10.24
N GLY A 65 -9.25 -13.58 -10.73
CA GLY A 65 -10.29 -14.24 -11.53
C GLY A 65 -10.44 -13.54 -12.88
N ALA A 66 -11.66 -13.12 -13.22
CA ALA A 66 -11.93 -12.37 -14.45
C ALA A 66 -11.69 -10.85 -14.32
N LEU A 67 -11.27 -10.37 -13.15
CA LEU A 67 -11.11 -8.95 -12.86
C LEU A 67 -9.64 -8.52 -12.99
N GLU A 68 -9.36 -7.54 -13.83
CA GLU A 68 -8.04 -6.92 -13.91
C GLU A 68 -7.79 -6.05 -12.67
N CYS A 69 -6.75 -6.36 -11.91
CA CYS A 69 -6.41 -5.72 -10.64
C CYS A 69 -4.98 -5.20 -10.66
N GLU A 70 -4.69 -4.29 -9.73
CA GLU A 70 -3.33 -3.92 -9.36
C GLU A 70 -3.01 -4.40 -7.95
N MET A 71 -1.77 -4.81 -7.76
CA MET A 71 -1.17 -5.02 -6.45
C MET A 71 -0.05 -4.01 -6.27
N ARG A 72 -0.19 -3.13 -5.26
CA ARG A 72 0.79 -2.08 -5.00
C ARG A 72 1.54 -2.37 -3.70
N LEU A 73 2.87 -2.27 -3.79
CA LEU A 73 3.77 -2.35 -2.64
C LEU A 73 4.03 -0.96 -2.10
N TYR A 74 3.92 -0.80 -0.79
CA TYR A 74 4.28 0.38 -0.04
C TYR A 74 5.42 0.02 0.91
N GLU A 75 6.58 0.67 0.73
CA GLU A 75 7.63 0.62 1.74
C GLU A 75 7.32 1.68 2.79
N ILE A 76 7.00 1.24 4.00
CA ILE A 76 6.61 2.12 5.09
C ILE A 76 7.84 2.45 5.92
N PHE A 77 8.14 3.74 6.05
CA PHE A 77 9.30 4.22 6.79
C PHE A 77 8.96 5.48 7.58
N SER A 78 9.74 5.73 8.62
CA SER A 78 9.71 6.98 9.37
C SER A 78 10.55 8.07 8.69
N GLY A 79 10.08 9.31 8.77
CA GLY A 79 10.76 10.48 8.22
C GLY A 79 10.53 10.69 6.72
N LYS A 80 11.45 11.43 6.08
CA LYS A 80 11.37 11.78 4.65
C LYS A 80 11.91 10.66 3.75
N MET A 81 11.33 10.53 2.57
CA MET A 81 11.71 9.52 1.56
C MET A 81 13.20 9.59 1.19
N ASP A 82 13.78 10.79 1.06
CA ASP A 82 15.18 10.94 0.67
C ASP A 82 16.12 10.38 1.73
N GLY A 83 15.84 10.67 3.00
CA GLY A 83 16.59 10.08 4.13
C GLY A 83 16.44 8.57 4.19
N TYR A 84 15.25 8.04 3.89
CA TYR A 84 15.03 6.59 3.81
C TYR A 84 15.84 5.94 2.68
N LYS A 85 15.84 6.51 1.48
CA LYS A 85 16.64 6.02 0.35
C LYS A 85 18.13 6.00 0.66
N MET A 86 18.65 7.06 1.28
CA MET A 86 20.06 7.12 1.68
C MET A 86 20.42 6.01 2.68
N ARG A 87 19.61 5.81 3.73
CA ARG A 87 19.82 4.72 4.70
C ARG A 87 19.78 3.35 4.04
N LYS A 88 18.85 3.13 3.11
CA LYS A 88 18.71 1.85 2.40
C LYS A 88 19.86 1.57 1.44
N ALA A 89 20.44 2.60 0.82
CA ALA A 89 21.63 2.46 -0.02
C ALA A 89 22.86 2.04 0.80
N HIS A 90 23.12 2.75 1.91
CA HIS A 90 24.26 2.44 2.80
C HIS A 90 24.11 1.10 3.52
N GLY A 91 22.88 0.64 3.78
CA GLY A 91 22.60 -0.66 4.39
C GLY A 91 22.76 -1.86 3.46
N LYS A 92 22.90 -1.65 2.14
CA LYS A 92 23.15 -2.72 1.15
C LYS A 92 24.63 -2.99 0.87
N GLU A 93 25.53 -2.13 1.36
CA GLU A 93 26.98 -2.23 1.17
C GLU A 93 27.69 -2.95 2.34
N LYS A 94 26.93 -3.50 3.29
CA LYS A 94 27.41 -4.36 4.38
C LYS A 94 26.77 -5.74 4.27
#